data_AF-A0A952GX92-F1
#
_entry.id   AF-A0A952GX92-F1
#
_cell.length_a   1.000
_cell.length_b   1.000
_cell.length_c   1.000
_cell.angle_alpha   90.00
_cell.angle_beta   90.00
_cell.angle_gamma   90.00
#
_symmetry.space_group_name_H-M   'P 1'
#
loop_
_entity.id
_entity.type
_entity.pdbx_description
1 polymer ?
#
loop_
_entity_poly.entity_id
_entity_poly.type
_entity_poly.pdbx_seq_one_letter_code
_entity_poly.pdbx_strand_id
1 'polypeptide(L)'
;MKTALLALAALLLAATTARAADESARDPTAWPPALRSAMAAASAASAASAVEPSDNAIRQVVFVNGHAYVVQRGRRFGIGELLDGARIERITEQAVWLREAGQVRREPLYGGVEKRLPAPPSKAAAGIKKSKEKP
;
A
#
# COMPACT_ATOMS: atom_id res chain seq x y z
N MET A 1 -24.92 15.97 61.57
CA MET A 1 -25.68 15.32 60.48
C MET A 1 -25.66 16.13 59.17
N LYS A 2 -25.70 17.47 59.19
CA LYS A 2 -25.67 18.33 57.98
C LYS A 2 -24.37 18.24 57.14
N THR A 3 -23.23 18.00 57.78
CA THR A 3 -21.91 17.91 57.12
C THR A 3 -21.72 16.62 56.32
N ALA A 4 -22.31 15.51 56.76
CA ALA A 4 -22.28 14.24 56.02
C ALA A 4 -23.15 14.28 54.76
N LEU A 5 -24.27 15.02 54.79
CA LEU A 5 -25.14 15.21 53.63
C LEU A 5 -24.46 16.02 52.51
N LEU A 6 -23.67 17.04 52.89
CA LEU A 6 -22.90 17.86 51.95
C LEU A 6 -21.75 17.07 51.30
N ALA A 7 -21.07 16.20 52.04
CA ALA A 7 -20.02 15.34 51.50
C ALA A 7 -20.59 14.29 50.52
N LEU A 8 -21.75 13.72 50.83
CA LEU A 8 -22.43 12.78 49.95
C LEU A 8 -22.92 13.45 48.66
N ALA A 9 -23.46 14.68 48.76
CA ALA A 9 -23.88 15.47 47.60
C ALA A 9 -22.70 15.86 46.70
N ALA A 10 -21.54 16.18 47.27
CA ALA A 10 -20.33 16.46 46.50
C ALA A 10 -19.77 15.22 45.78
N LEU A 11 -19.86 14.04 46.41
CA LEU A 11 -19.43 12.78 45.80
C LEU A 11 -20.36 12.33 44.65
N LEU A 12 -21.67 12.57 44.79
CA LEU A 12 -22.66 12.30 43.75
C LEU A 12 -22.51 13.21 42.52
N LEU A 13 -22.08 14.46 42.71
CA LEU A 13 -21.82 15.41 41.60
C LEU A 13 -20.55 15.08 40.80
N ALA A 14 -19.56 14.44 41.42
CA ALA A 14 -18.32 14.04 40.74
C ALA A 14 -18.48 12.77 39.88
N ALA A 15 -19.47 11.92 40.19
CA ALA A 15 -19.70 10.66 39.49
C ALA A 15 -20.43 10.84 38.13
N THR A 16 -21.09 11.98 37.90
CA THR A 16 -21.88 12.21 36.68
C THR A 16 -21.07 12.75 35.51
N THR A 17 -19.89 13.34 35.73
CA THR A 17 -19.06 13.91 34.66
C THR A 17 -18.27 12.85 33.87
N ALA A 18 -18.06 11.65 34.44
CA ALA A 18 -17.32 10.58 33.78
C ALA A 18 -18.08 9.91 32.63
N ARG A 19 -19.40 10.10 32.51
CA ARG A 19 -20.24 9.43 31.50
C ARG A 19 -20.44 10.25 30.22
N ALA A 20 -19.93 11.49 30.16
CA ALA A 20 -20.07 12.39 29.01
C ALA A 20 -18.99 12.19 27.92
N ALA A 21 -17.99 11.33 28.13
CA ALA A 21 -16.93 11.08 27.15
C ALA A 21 -17.34 10.12 26.01
N ASP A 22 -18.52 9.49 26.10
CA ASP A 22 -19.00 8.47 25.14
C ASP A 22 -20.16 8.98 24.26
N GLU A 23 -20.33 10.30 24.16
CA GLU A 23 -21.35 10.94 23.31
C GLU A 23 -20.74 11.55 22.02
N SER A 24 -19.50 11.18 21.69
CA SER A 24 -18.89 11.44 20.37
C SER A 24 -19.35 10.45 19.29
N ALA A 25 -20.52 9.84 19.47
CA ALA A 25 -21.05 8.80 18.62
C ALA A 25 -22.47 9.15 18.20
N ARG A 26 -22.61 9.98 17.16
CA ARG A 26 -23.75 9.92 16.23
C ARG A 26 -23.59 10.71 14.93
N ASP A 27 -22.36 11.01 14.53
CA ASP A 27 -22.12 11.32 13.13
C ASP A 27 -21.82 10.01 12.40
N PRO A 28 -22.75 9.48 11.58
CA PRO A 28 -22.53 8.25 10.82
C PRO A 28 -21.44 8.38 9.75
N THR A 29 -20.97 9.60 9.47
CA THR A 29 -19.85 9.86 8.56
C THR A 29 -18.51 9.91 9.28
N ALA A 30 -18.51 10.03 10.61
CA ALA A 30 -17.27 10.04 11.39
C ALA A 30 -16.63 8.66 11.42
N TRP A 31 -15.36 8.58 11.03
CA TRP A 31 -14.62 7.33 11.05
C TRP A 31 -14.41 6.83 12.48
N PRO A 32 -14.48 5.49 12.69
CA PRO A 32 -14.13 4.88 13.96
C PRO A 32 -12.73 5.32 14.42
N PRO A 33 -12.50 5.50 15.74
CA PRO A 33 -11.22 5.97 16.26
C PRO A 33 -10.02 5.17 15.76
N ALA A 34 -10.14 3.84 15.68
CA ALA A 34 -9.09 2.96 15.18
C ALA A 34 -8.71 3.24 13.71
N LEU A 35 -9.70 3.52 12.85
CA LEU A 35 -9.45 3.86 11.45
C LEU A 35 -8.81 5.24 11.31
N ARG A 36 -9.24 6.22 12.13
CA ARG A 36 -8.60 7.54 12.18
C ARG A 36 -7.14 7.45 12.58
N SER A 37 -6.81 6.66 13.60
CA SER A 37 -5.42 6.44 14.03
C SER A 37 -4.59 5.74 12.96
N ALA A 38 -5.15 4.74 12.27
CA ALA A 38 -4.46 4.05 11.19
C ALA A 38 -4.17 4.97 9.98
N MET A 39 -5.14 5.80 9.59
CA MET A 39 -4.96 6.79 8.52
C MET A 39 -3.92 7.85 8.88
N ALA A 40 -3.91 8.34 10.12
CA ALA A 40 -2.90 9.27 10.60
C ALA A 40 -1.48 8.66 10.56
N ALA A 41 -1.35 7.40 10.98
CA ALA A 41 -0.08 6.67 10.92
C ALA A 41 0.38 6.44 9.46
N ALA A 42 -0.53 6.07 8.56
CA ALA A 42 -0.24 5.90 7.14
C ALA A 42 0.18 7.22 6.48
N SER A 43 -0.49 8.34 6.82
CA SER A 43 -0.13 9.66 6.32
C SER A 43 1.25 10.12 6.83
N ALA A 44 1.58 9.84 8.08
CA ALA A 44 2.90 10.13 8.64
C ALA A 44 4.00 9.28 7.98
N ALA A 45 3.74 8.00 7.73
CA ALA A 45 4.68 7.13 7.01
C ALA A 45 4.88 7.56 5.54
N SER A 46 3.81 8.02 4.88
CA SER A 46 3.87 8.55 3.52
C SER A 46 4.66 9.86 3.44
N ALA A 47 4.50 10.75 4.42
CA ALA A 47 5.26 12.01 4.49
C ALA A 47 6.75 11.76 4.78
N ALA A 48 7.08 10.76 5.59
CA ALA A 48 8.47 10.37 5.86
C ALA A 48 9.16 9.70 4.65
N SER A 49 8.38 9.15 3.70
CA SER A 49 8.88 8.53 2.47
C SER A 49 8.70 9.40 1.22
N ALA A 50 8.22 10.64 1.38
CA ALA A 50 7.98 11.55 0.27
C ALA A 50 9.31 12.09 -0.27
N VAL A 51 9.97 11.30 -1.10
CA VAL A 51 10.85 11.84 -2.13
C VAL A 51 9.91 12.51 -3.14
N GLU A 52 9.93 13.83 -3.22
CA GLU A 52 9.22 14.57 -4.26
C GLU A 52 9.60 13.95 -5.61
N PRO A 53 8.62 13.42 -6.35
CA PRO A 53 8.93 12.67 -7.55
C PRO A 53 9.46 13.65 -8.58
N SER A 54 10.75 13.53 -8.90
CA SER A 54 11.41 14.40 -9.86
C SER A 54 10.61 14.47 -11.16
N ASP A 55 10.65 15.60 -11.86
CA ASP A 55 9.95 15.78 -13.14
C ASP A 55 10.38 14.75 -14.21
N ASN A 56 11.49 14.06 -13.98
CA ASN A 56 12.03 13.00 -14.84
C ASN A 56 11.73 11.58 -14.34
N ALA A 57 10.93 11.43 -13.28
CA ALA A 57 10.52 10.13 -12.78
C ALA A 57 9.63 9.41 -13.81
N ILE A 58 9.92 8.14 -14.08
CA ILE A 58 9.14 7.33 -15.02
C ILE A 58 7.84 6.90 -14.33
N ARG A 59 6.71 7.41 -14.82
CA ARG A 59 5.38 7.14 -14.23
C ARG A 59 4.53 6.18 -15.03
N GLN A 60 4.82 6.02 -16.32
CA GLN A 60 3.94 5.30 -17.23
C GLN A 60 4.73 4.41 -18.18
N VAL A 61 4.30 3.15 -18.23
CA VAL A 61 4.72 2.16 -19.22
C VAL A 61 3.48 1.60 -19.91
N VAL A 62 3.56 1.43 -21.22
CA VAL A 62 2.50 0.81 -22.03
C VAL A 62 3.04 -0.36 -22.81
N PHE A 63 2.21 -1.39 -22.98
CA PHE A 63 2.51 -2.56 -23.78
C PHE A 63 1.60 -2.55 -25.02
N VAL A 64 2.20 -2.50 -26.21
CA VAL A 64 1.50 -2.45 -27.50
C VAL A 64 2.10 -3.51 -28.41
N ASN A 65 1.27 -4.42 -28.94
CA ASN A 65 1.71 -5.50 -29.83
C ASN A 65 2.88 -6.33 -29.27
N GLY A 66 2.92 -6.56 -27.96
CA GLY A 66 4.00 -7.29 -27.30
C GLY A 66 5.27 -6.47 -27.04
N HIS A 67 5.31 -5.20 -27.43
CA HIS A 67 6.42 -4.29 -27.17
C HIS A 67 6.11 -3.35 -26.02
N ALA A 68 7.09 -3.16 -25.14
CA ALA A 68 6.99 -2.25 -24.00
C ALA A 68 7.56 -0.87 -24.35
N TYR A 69 6.88 0.18 -23.92
CA TYR A 69 7.29 1.57 -24.12
C TYR A 69 7.14 2.37 -22.84
N VAL A 70 8.12 3.22 -22.54
CA VAL A 70 7.99 4.28 -21.53
C VAL A 70 7.25 5.45 -22.15
N VAL A 71 6.29 6.04 -21.44
CA VAL A 71 5.60 7.25 -21.88
C VAL A 71 6.07 8.43 -21.04
N GLN A 72 6.69 9.42 -21.70
CA GLN A 72 7.15 10.64 -21.03
C GLN A 72 6.87 11.86 -21.91
N ARG A 73 6.28 12.90 -21.33
CA ARG A 73 5.90 14.14 -22.03
C ARG A 73 5.12 13.88 -23.33
N GLY A 74 4.21 12.90 -23.31
CA GLY A 74 3.38 12.51 -24.45
C GLY A 74 4.08 11.72 -25.56
N ARG A 75 5.35 11.32 -25.36
CA ARG A 75 6.12 10.52 -26.32
C ARG A 75 6.37 9.11 -25.78
N ARG A 76 6.44 8.14 -26.70
CA ARG A 76 6.75 6.73 -26.40
C ARG A 76 8.23 6.48 -26.67
N PHE A 77 8.91 5.86 -25.72
CA PHE A 77 10.31 5.48 -25.82
C PHE A 77 10.46 3.96 -25.66
N GLY A 78 11.11 3.32 -26.63
CA GLY A 78 11.35 1.88 -26.66
C GLY A 78 12.69 1.46 -26.05
N ILE A 79 12.88 0.15 -25.92
CA ILE A 79 14.19 -0.42 -25.55
C ILE A 79 15.23 0.00 -26.61
N GLY A 80 16.39 0.48 -26.14
CA GLY A 80 17.48 0.98 -26.96
C GLY A 80 17.43 2.48 -27.24
N GLU A 81 16.30 3.15 -26.99
CA GLU A 81 16.17 4.60 -27.16
C GLU A 81 16.72 5.36 -25.94
N LEU A 82 16.96 6.66 -26.14
CA LEU A 82 17.43 7.56 -25.09
C LEU A 82 16.24 8.27 -24.43
N LEU A 83 16.20 8.21 -23.11
CA LEU A 83 15.26 8.92 -22.24
C LEU A 83 16.06 9.82 -21.31
N ASP A 84 15.91 11.14 -21.46
CA ASP A 84 16.67 12.15 -20.70
C ASP A 84 18.20 11.91 -20.65
N GLY A 85 18.77 11.39 -21.75
CA GLY A 85 20.20 11.09 -21.86
C GLY A 85 20.62 9.70 -21.41
N ALA A 86 19.73 8.93 -20.76
CA ALA A 86 19.97 7.53 -20.39
C ALA A 86 19.36 6.57 -21.42
N ARG A 87 20.07 5.48 -21.76
CA ARG A 87 19.59 4.45 -22.69
C ARG A 87 18.66 3.47 -21.98
N ILE A 88 17.50 3.19 -22.53
CA ILE A 88 16.59 2.17 -22.00
C ILE A 88 17.14 0.78 -22.34
N GLU A 89 17.47 -0.02 -21.32
CA GLU A 89 17.99 -1.38 -21.48
C GLU A 89 16.88 -2.43 -21.39
N ARG A 90 15.93 -2.21 -20.48
CA ARG A 90 14.83 -3.15 -20.21
C ARG A 90 13.64 -2.42 -19.66
N ILE A 91 12.45 -2.84 -20.08
CA ILE A 91 11.17 -2.36 -19.54
C ILE A 91 10.39 -3.57 -19.03
N THR A 92 9.86 -3.47 -17.82
CA THR A 92 8.93 -4.44 -17.23
C THR A 92 7.74 -3.72 -16.63
N GLU A 93 6.73 -4.48 -16.20
CA GLU A 93 5.55 -3.96 -15.49
C GLU A 93 5.90 -3.25 -14.16
N GLN A 94 7.06 -3.54 -13.57
CA GLN A 94 7.41 -3.10 -12.21
C GLN A 94 8.52 -2.05 -12.19
N ALA A 95 9.40 -2.09 -13.18
CA ALA A 95 10.57 -1.23 -13.24
C ALA A 95 11.09 -1.07 -14.66
N VAL A 96 11.87 -0.01 -14.85
CA VAL A 96 12.65 0.28 -16.05
C VAL A 96 14.13 0.28 -15.68
N TRP A 97 14.96 -0.31 -16.53
CA TRP A 97 16.41 -0.28 -16.39
C TRP A 97 16.97 0.72 -17.39
N LEU A 98 17.69 1.70 -16.86
CA LEU A 98 18.31 2.79 -17.61
C LEU A 98 19.81 2.67 -17.51
N ARG A 99 20.52 2.81 -18.63
CA ARG A 99 21.99 2.89 -18.68
C ARG A 99 22.41 4.34 -18.87
N GLU A 100 23.19 4.85 -17.93
CA GLU A 100 23.73 6.22 -17.93
C GLU A 100 25.21 6.15 -17.54
N ALA A 101 26.09 6.80 -18.32
CA ALA A 101 27.54 6.79 -18.09
C ALA A 101 28.16 5.38 -17.86
N GLY A 102 27.61 4.35 -18.50
CA GLY A 102 28.07 2.96 -18.37
C GLY A 102 27.52 2.22 -17.14
N GLN A 103 26.76 2.87 -16.26
CA GLN A 103 26.09 2.25 -15.12
C GLN A 103 24.62 1.97 -15.44
N VAL A 104 24.09 0.85 -14.92
CA VAL A 104 22.68 0.49 -15.06
C VAL A 104 21.94 0.79 -13.76
N ARG A 105 20.98 1.72 -13.81
CA ARG A 105 20.06 2.07 -12.72
C ARG A 105 18.71 1.39 -12.93
N ARG A 106 18.13 0.87 -11.85
CA ARG A 106 16.75 0.39 -11.82
C ARG A 106 15.84 1.50 -11.30
N GLU A 107 14.87 1.89 -12.11
CA GLU A 107 13.83 2.85 -11.77
C GLU A 107 12.50 2.11 -11.50
N PRO A 108 12.03 2.05 -10.24
CA PRO A 108 10.75 1.42 -9.91
C PRO A 108 9.58 2.28 -10.39
N LEU A 109 8.55 1.67 -11.01
CA LEU A 109 7.35 2.39 -11.45
C LEU A 109 6.37 2.63 -10.29
N TYR A 110 6.27 1.65 -9.39
CA TYR A 110 5.34 1.66 -8.27
C TYR A 110 6.10 1.36 -6.98
N GLY A 111 6.48 2.41 -6.25
CA GLY A 111 7.16 2.27 -4.96
C GLY A 111 6.29 1.52 -3.95
N GLY A 112 6.88 0.52 -3.27
CA GLY A 112 6.19 -0.26 -2.24
C GLY A 112 5.16 -1.28 -2.76
N VAL A 113 4.98 -1.40 -4.08
CA VAL A 113 4.12 -2.42 -4.68
C VAL A 113 4.98 -3.59 -5.15
N GLU A 114 4.72 -4.78 -4.60
CA GLU A 114 5.36 -6.02 -5.04
C GLU A 114 4.30 -7.00 -5.57
N LYS A 115 4.54 -7.53 -6.78
CA LYS A 115 3.70 -8.59 -7.33
C LYS A 115 3.99 -9.91 -6.61
N ARG A 116 3.10 -10.33 -5.71
CA ARG A 116 3.17 -11.66 -5.09
C ARG A 116 2.92 -12.73 -6.17
N LEU A 117 3.95 -13.52 -6.47
CA LEU A 117 3.80 -14.69 -7.34
C LEU A 117 2.80 -15.67 -6.69
N PRO A 118 1.85 -16.22 -7.46
CA PRO A 118 0.97 -17.25 -6.94
C PRO A 118 1.82 -18.45 -6.51
N ALA A 119 1.53 -18.98 -5.32
CA ALA A 119 2.18 -20.20 -4.83
C ALA A 119 1.95 -21.34 -5.85
N PRO A 120 2.97 -22.17 -6.12
CA PRO A 120 2.81 -23.27 -7.05
C PRO A 120 1.69 -24.20 -6.56
N PRO A 121 0.87 -24.78 -7.47
CA PRO A 121 -0.20 -25.67 -7.07
C PRO A 121 0.39 -26.85 -6.30
N SER A 122 -0.08 -27.04 -5.07
CA SER A 122 0.26 -28.21 -4.25
C SER A 122 -0.14 -29.46 -5.03
N LYS A 123 0.83 -30.37 -5.26
CA LYS A 123 0.54 -31.67 -5.88
C LYS A 123 -0.42 -32.42 -4.95
N ALA A 124 -1.71 -32.39 -5.26
CA ALA A 124 -2.68 -33.25 -4.61
C ALA A 124 -2.24 -34.71 -4.81
N ALA A 125 -2.08 -35.43 -3.71
CA ALA A 125 -1.66 -36.82 -3.69
C ALA A 125 -2.62 -37.66 -4.55
N ALA A 126 -2.15 -38.14 -5.70
CA ALA A 126 -2.82 -39.15 -6.50
C ALA A 126 -2.74 -40.50 -5.77
N GLY A 127 -3.55 -40.66 -4.73
CA GLY A 127 -3.79 -41.94 -4.07
C GLY A 127 -4.84 -42.75 -4.82
N ILE A 128 -4.48 -43.34 -5.97
CA ILE A 128 -5.31 -44.37 -6.60
C ILE A 128 -5.24 -45.62 -5.73
N LYS A 129 -6.25 -45.84 -4.88
CA LYS A 129 -6.48 -47.12 -4.23
C LYS A 129 -6.91 -48.13 -5.31
N LYS A 130 -5.96 -48.93 -5.81
CA LYS A 130 -6.27 -50.16 -6.54
C LYS A 130 -6.86 -51.16 -5.55
N SER A 131 -8.18 -51.26 -5.50
CA SER A 131 -8.86 -52.42 -4.93
C SER A 131 -8.57 -53.62 -5.81
N LYS A 132 -7.81 -54.59 -5.28
CA LYS A 132 -7.70 -55.93 -5.87
C LYS A 132 -9.02 -56.65 -5.62
N GLU A 133 -9.80 -56.83 -6.66
CA GLU A 133 -10.84 -57.86 -6.72
C GLU A 133 -10.13 -59.22 -6.86
N LYS A 134 -10.53 -60.20 -6.05
CA LYS A 134 -9.99 -61.57 -6.05
C LYS A 134 -11.15 -62.51 -6.38
N PRO A 135 -10.96 -63.50 -7.27
CA PRO A 135 -11.99 -64.49 -7.60
C PRO A 135 -12.29 -65.43 -6.43
#